data_AF-A0AA43S0Z1-F1
#
_entry.id   AF-A0AA43S0Z1-F1
#
_cell.length_a   1.000
_cell.length_b   1.000
_cell.length_c   1.000
_cell.angle_alpha   90.00
_cell.angle_beta   90.00
_cell.angle_gamma   90.00
#
_symmetry.space_group_name_H-M   'P 1'
#
loop_
_entity.id
_entity.type
_entity.pdbx_description
1 polymer ?
#
loop_
_entity_poly.entity_id
_entity_poly.type
_entity_poly.pdbx_seq_one_letter_code
_entity_poly.pdbx_strand_id
1 'polypeptide(L)'
;MYINHLIQLICIRIIYFGFGDSINEVMEVQITERLEVSVAYITAKGIKFNDLYYTNGKMIQLGWFERALKKGEWKVPIIYDPIDVSEIYILHLYQVINASAISLSDHKINSDIQKLYFEAVQLLKTRLKGESKE
;
A
#
# COMPACT_ATOMS: atom_id res chain seq x y z
N MET A 1 30.48 -7.78 10.25
CA MET A 1 30.08 -6.45 9.73
C MET A 1 30.24 -6.34 8.20
N TYR A 2 29.87 -7.39 7.45
CA TYR A 2 30.00 -7.44 5.98
C TYR A 2 28.67 -7.75 5.26
N ILE A 3 27.64 -8.16 6.02
CA ILE A 3 26.34 -8.57 5.49
C ILE A 3 25.45 -7.34 5.18
N ASN A 4 25.55 -6.27 5.99
CA ASN A 4 24.74 -5.06 5.80
C ASN A 4 25.11 -4.28 4.52
N HIS A 5 26.41 -4.23 4.18
CA HIS A 5 26.87 -3.58 2.95
C HIS A 5 26.46 -4.37 1.69
N LEU A 6 26.32 -5.71 1.81
CA LEU A 6 25.87 -6.56 0.72
C LEU A 6 24.37 -6.39 0.43
N ILE A 7 23.55 -6.19 1.47
CA ILE A 7 22.10 -5.91 1.32
C ILE A 7 21.88 -4.53 0.68
N GLN A 8 22.65 -3.52 1.09
CA GLN A 8 22.61 -2.18 0.51
C GLN A 8 22.99 -2.19 -0.98
N LEU A 9 24.03 -2.96 -1.35
CA LEU A 9 24.44 -3.17 -2.73
C LEU A 9 23.42 -4.00 -3.55
N ILE A 10 22.74 -4.98 -2.95
CA ILE A 10 21.71 -5.77 -3.64
C ILE A 10 20.49 -4.89 -3.96
N CYS A 11 20.06 -4.03 -3.04
CA CYS A 11 18.96 -3.08 -3.29
C CYS A 11 19.34 -2.07 -4.38
N ILE A 12 20.56 -1.51 -4.35
CA ILE A 12 21.05 -0.61 -5.40
C ILE A 12 21.15 -1.34 -6.74
N ARG A 13 21.65 -2.58 -6.77
CA ARG A 13 21.94 -3.29 -8.03
C ARG A 13 20.69 -3.89 -8.71
N ILE A 14 19.62 -4.20 -7.97
CA ILE A 14 18.32 -4.55 -8.56
C ILE A 14 17.65 -3.32 -9.20
N ILE A 15 17.89 -2.11 -8.67
CA ILE A 15 17.38 -0.85 -9.23
C ILE A 15 18.07 -0.50 -10.56
N TYR A 16 19.40 -0.73 -10.68
CA TYR A 16 20.16 -0.36 -11.88
C TYR A 16 20.19 -1.42 -13.00
N PHE A 17 19.96 -2.71 -12.73
CA PHE A 17 20.09 -3.75 -13.78
C PHE A 17 18.93 -3.76 -14.80
N GLY A 18 17.89 -2.94 -14.61
CA GLY A 18 16.72 -2.86 -15.48
C GLY A 18 16.62 -1.62 -16.36
N PHE A 19 17.53 -0.65 -16.27
CA PHE A 19 17.36 0.62 -16.98
C PHE A 19 18.66 1.10 -17.62
N GLY A 20 18.67 1.07 -18.96
CA GLY A 20 19.49 1.96 -19.76
C GLY A 20 19.08 3.41 -19.50
N ASP A 21 20.10 4.26 -19.45
CA ASP A 21 20.14 5.71 -19.31
C ASP A 21 18.81 6.48 -19.38
N SER A 22 18.61 7.34 -18.36
CA SER A 22 17.60 8.40 -18.21
C SER A 22 16.43 8.07 -17.28
N ILE A 23 16.64 8.24 -15.98
CA ILE A 23 15.64 8.84 -15.07
C ILE A 23 16.39 9.45 -13.88
N ASN A 24 16.91 10.66 -14.09
CA ASN A 24 17.36 11.56 -13.03
C ASN A 24 16.14 12.21 -12.36
N GLU A 25 15.30 11.41 -11.68
CA GLU A 25 14.27 11.93 -10.76
C GLU A 25 13.71 10.81 -9.87
N VAL A 26 14.57 9.96 -9.30
CA VAL A 26 14.11 8.86 -8.45
C VAL A 26 14.25 9.25 -6.99
N MET A 27 13.11 9.68 -6.43
CA MET A 27 12.75 9.77 -5.01
C MET A 27 13.85 9.32 -4.04
N GLU A 28 14.44 10.30 -3.33
CA GLU A 28 15.02 10.05 -2.01
C GLU A 28 13.89 9.65 -1.05
N VAL A 29 13.44 8.40 -1.12
CA VAL A 29 13.01 7.75 0.11
C VAL A 29 14.29 7.70 0.93
N GLN A 30 14.42 8.57 1.92
CA GLN A 30 15.43 8.46 2.95
C GLN A 30 15.20 7.11 3.64
N ILE A 31 15.80 6.05 3.10
CA ILE A 31 15.86 4.73 3.72
C ILE A 31 16.71 4.95 4.96
N THR A 32 16.04 5.39 6.03
CA THR A 32 16.61 5.42 7.37
C THR A 32 17.04 3.98 7.64
N GLU A 33 18.19 3.78 8.29
CA GLU A 33 18.92 2.49 8.46
C GLU A 33 18.12 1.34 9.12
N ARG A 34 16.81 1.48 9.26
CA ARG A 34 15.90 0.69 10.07
C ARG A 34 14.82 -0.07 9.28
N LEU A 35 14.66 0.21 7.98
CA LEU A 35 13.64 -0.47 7.18
C LEU A 35 14.05 -1.92 6.87
N GLU A 36 13.12 -2.84 7.10
CA GLU A 36 13.31 -4.27 6.86
C GLU A 36 12.46 -4.75 5.68
N VAL A 37 12.92 -5.82 5.02
CA VAL A 37 12.19 -6.47 3.92
C VAL A 37 11.56 -7.75 4.44
N SER A 38 10.26 -7.92 4.19
CA SER A 38 9.54 -9.14 4.52
C SER A 38 8.53 -9.50 3.44
N VAL A 39 7.74 -10.55 3.69
CA VAL A 39 6.73 -11.05 2.75
C VAL A 39 5.36 -10.96 3.40
N ALA A 40 4.45 -10.25 2.75
CA ALA A 40 3.06 -10.13 3.15
C ALA A 40 2.14 -10.94 2.22
N TYR A 41 0.92 -11.22 2.69
CA TYR A 41 -0.09 -11.95 1.93
C TYR A 41 -1.21 -11.03 1.50
N ILE A 42 -1.47 -10.95 0.20
CA ILE A 42 -2.65 -10.24 -0.30
C ILE A 42 -3.86 -11.17 -0.18
N THR A 43 -4.79 -10.80 0.69
CA THR A 43 -6.03 -11.52 0.98
C THR A 43 -7.23 -10.75 0.45
N ALA A 44 -8.42 -11.35 0.49
CA ALA A 44 -9.66 -10.65 0.12
C ALA A 44 -10.02 -9.50 1.08
N LYS A 45 -9.49 -9.50 2.31
CA LYS A 45 -9.78 -8.47 3.32
C LYS A 45 -8.77 -7.31 3.31
N GLY A 46 -7.61 -7.51 2.69
CA GLY A 46 -6.48 -6.60 2.81
C GLY A 46 -5.16 -7.35 2.69
N ILE A 47 -4.06 -6.62 2.86
CA ILE A 47 -2.73 -7.22 2.91
C ILE A 47 -2.45 -7.65 4.34
N LYS A 48 -2.31 -8.95 4.59
CA LYS A 48 -2.02 -9.51 5.90
C LYS A 48 -0.50 -9.59 6.15
N PHE A 49 -0.06 -8.94 7.22
CA PHE A 49 1.32 -8.98 7.70
C PHE A 49 1.34 -8.78 9.22
N ASN A 50 2.09 -9.60 9.97
CA ASN A 50 2.15 -9.57 11.44
C ASN A 50 0.78 -9.46 12.14
N ASP A 51 -0.20 -10.26 11.69
CA ASP A 51 -1.60 -10.25 12.14
C ASP A 51 -2.36 -8.91 12.00
N LEU A 52 -1.74 -7.93 11.35
CA LEU A 52 -2.37 -6.69 10.91
C LEU A 52 -2.82 -6.79 9.45
N TYR A 53 -3.81 -5.99 9.10
CA TYR A 53 -4.28 -5.82 7.73
C TYR A 53 -3.94 -4.44 7.24
N TYR A 54 -3.49 -4.34 6.01
CA TYR A 54 -3.11 -3.08 5.38
C TYR A 54 -3.92 -2.84 4.10
N THR A 55 -4.22 -1.59 3.80
CA THR A 55 -4.93 -1.21 2.57
C THR A 55 -4.47 0.14 2.02
N ASN A 56 -4.75 0.37 0.75
CA ASN A 56 -4.57 1.66 0.08
C ASN A 56 -5.62 1.80 -1.04
N GLY A 57 -6.11 3.02 -1.27
CA GLY A 57 -7.07 3.31 -2.34
C GLY A 57 -6.59 2.86 -3.73
N LYS A 58 -5.30 2.95 -4.01
CA LYS A 58 -4.68 2.47 -5.26
C LYS A 58 -4.81 0.96 -5.43
N MET A 59 -4.65 0.18 -4.36
CA MET A 59 -4.78 -1.29 -4.39
C MET A 59 -6.23 -1.72 -4.65
N ILE A 60 -7.18 -0.97 -4.09
CA ILE A 60 -8.62 -1.15 -4.35
C ILE A 60 -8.91 -0.86 -5.82
N GLN A 61 -8.43 0.27 -6.35
CA GLN A 61 -8.59 0.63 -7.77
C GLN A 61 -7.97 -0.40 -8.72
N LEU A 62 -6.84 -0.99 -8.36
CA LEU A 62 -6.17 -2.05 -9.13
C LEU A 62 -6.84 -3.43 -8.97
N GLY A 63 -7.88 -3.55 -8.13
CA GLY A 63 -8.66 -4.77 -7.94
C GLY A 63 -7.88 -5.90 -7.26
N TRP A 64 -6.89 -5.58 -6.42
CA TRP A 64 -6.06 -6.60 -5.78
C TRP A 64 -6.88 -7.52 -4.88
N PHE A 65 -7.74 -6.95 -4.04
CA PHE A 65 -8.54 -7.73 -3.08
C PHE A 65 -9.61 -8.59 -3.77
N GLU A 66 -10.23 -8.08 -4.84
CA GLU A 66 -11.16 -8.88 -5.65
C GLU A 66 -10.47 -10.05 -6.35
N ARG A 67 -9.24 -9.82 -6.85
CA ARG A 67 -8.44 -10.88 -7.45
C ARG A 67 -8.08 -11.94 -6.41
N ALA A 68 -7.75 -11.53 -5.18
CA ALA A 68 -7.43 -12.46 -4.10
C ALA A 68 -8.65 -13.31 -3.72
N LEU A 69 -9.84 -12.70 -3.71
CA LEU A 69 -11.10 -13.42 -3.49
C LEU A 69 -11.37 -14.47 -4.58
N LYS A 70 -11.10 -14.14 -5.86
CA LYS A 70 -11.40 -15.03 -6.99
C LYS A 70 -10.34 -16.10 -7.25
N LYS A 71 -9.06 -15.74 -7.12
CA LYS A 71 -7.92 -16.59 -7.52
C LYS A 71 -7.14 -17.17 -6.35
N GLY A 72 -7.48 -16.80 -5.13
CA GLY A 72 -6.72 -17.14 -3.93
C GLY A 72 -5.66 -16.10 -3.59
N GLU A 73 -5.15 -16.22 -2.38
CA GLU A 73 -4.17 -15.30 -1.80
C GLU A 73 -2.79 -15.48 -2.44
N TRP A 74 -2.02 -14.39 -2.53
CA TRP A 74 -0.64 -14.47 -3.02
C TRP A 74 0.32 -13.63 -2.19
N LYS A 75 1.60 -13.97 -2.27
CA LYS A 75 2.68 -13.34 -1.52
C LYS A 75 3.26 -12.15 -2.28
N VAL A 76 3.57 -11.07 -1.57
CA VAL A 76 4.27 -9.90 -2.10
C VAL A 76 5.41 -9.48 -1.18
N PRO A 77 6.57 -9.07 -1.72
CA PRO A 77 7.62 -8.46 -0.92
C PRO A 77 7.17 -7.08 -0.44
N ILE A 78 7.45 -6.78 0.83
CA ILE A 78 7.12 -5.51 1.47
C ILE A 78 8.35 -4.95 2.17
N ILE A 79 8.37 -3.64 2.33
CA ILE A 79 9.33 -2.89 3.14
C ILE A 79 8.54 -2.26 4.30
N TYR A 80 9.03 -2.39 5.52
CA TYR A 80 8.34 -1.89 6.72
C TYR A 80 9.34 -1.40 7.78
N ASP A 81 8.90 -0.53 8.69
CA ASP A 81 9.66 -0.20 9.90
C ASP A 81 9.27 -1.21 11.01
N PRO A 82 10.23 -1.97 11.58
CA PRO A 82 9.93 -2.93 12.63
C PRO A 82 9.43 -2.29 13.94
N ILE A 83 9.62 -0.99 14.12
CA ILE A 83 9.19 -0.25 15.31
C ILE A 83 7.90 0.52 15.05
N ASP A 84 7.71 1.03 13.83
CA ASP A 84 6.45 1.61 13.40
C ASP A 84 5.79 0.78 12.30
N VAL A 85 4.94 -0.16 12.73
CA VAL A 85 4.19 -1.04 11.83
C VAL A 85 2.90 -0.40 11.30
N SER A 86 2.70 0.91 11.49
CA SER A 86 1.50 1.60 10.99
C SER A 86 1.45 1.64 9.47
N GLU A 87 2.61 1.64 8.80
CA GLU A 87 2.71 1.71 7.35
C GLU A 87 3.67 0.66 6.79
N ILE A 88 3.31 0.14 5.62
CA ILE A 88 4.16 -0.75 4.82
C ILE A 88 4.24 -0.24 3.39
N TYR A 89 5.32 -0.59 2.70
CA TYR A 89 5.58 -0.16 1.33
C TYR A 89 5.72 -1.36 0.42
N ILE A 90 5.10 -1.27 -0.76
CA ILE A 90 5.08 -2.34 -1.75
C ILE A 90 5.63 -1.81 -3.06
N LEU A 91 6.62 -2.51 -3.60
CA LEU A 91 7.20 -2.21 -4.90
C LEU A 91 6.38 -2.91 -5.99
N HIS A 92 5.69 -2.13 -6.83
CA HIS A 92 4.88 -2.67 -7.92
C HIS A 92 5.16 -1.94 -9.22
N LEU A 93 5.65 -2.63 -10.26
CA LEU A 93 5.78 -2.14 -11.65
C LEU A 93 6.09 -0.64 -11.73
N TYR A 94 7.22 -0.21 -11.14
CA TYR A 94 7.73 1.17 -11.17
C TYR A 94 7.07 2.19 -10.23
N GLN A 95 6.18 1.77 -9.33
CA GLN A 95 5.62 2.62 -8.26
C GLN A 95 5.83 1.99 -6.88
N VAL A 96 6.06 2.86 -5.89
CA VAL A 96 5.99 2.50 -4.48
C VAL A 96 4.57 2.78 -4.01
N ILE A 97 3.88 1.75 -3.53
CA ILE A 97 2.55 1.88 -2.97
C ILE A 97 2.67 1.75 -1.46
N ASN A 98 2.37 2.82 -0.72
CA ASN A 98 2.24 2.77 0.73
C ASN A 98 0.90 2.12 1.11
N ALA A 99 0.84 1.39 2.20
CA ALA A 99 -0.39 0.84 2.74
C ALA A 99 -0.43 1.08 4.24
N SER A 100 -1.56 1.56 4.73
CA SER A 100 -1.75 1.87 6.13
C SER A 100 -2.48 0.73 6.84
N ALA A 101 -2.10 0.47 8.08
CA ALA A 101 -2.73 -0.52 8.92
C ALA A 101 -4.20 -0.16 9.18
N ILE A 102 -5.06 -1.17 9.12
CA ILE A 102 -6.47 -1.07 9.43
C ILE A 102 -6.83 -2.08 10.51
N SER A 103 -7.60 -1.64 11.49
CA SER A 103 -8.25 -2.52 12.44
C SER A 103 -9.49 -3.11 11.77
N LEU A 104 -9.50 -4.43 11.56
CA LEU A 104 -10.72 -5.13 11.20
C LEU A 104 -11.59 -5.21 12.45
N SER A 105 -12.43 -4.19 12.67
CA SER A 105 -13.49 -4.30 13.67
C SER A 105 -14.59 -5.20 13.11
N ASP A 106 -14.80 -6.36 13.73
CA ASP A 106 -15.92 -7.26 13.43
C ASP A 106 -17.29 -6.64 13.81
N HIS A 107 -17.27 -5.45 14.41
CA HIS A 107 -18.46 -4.64 14.60
C HIS A 107 -19.00 -4.19 13.23
N LYS A 108 -19.96 -4.95 12.71
CA LYS A 108 -20.82 -4.55 11.59
C LYS A 108 -21.30 -3.11 11.83
N ILE A 109 -20.70 -2.14 11.12
CA ILE A 109 -21.09 -0.73 11.20
C ILE A 109 -22.59 -0.70 10.97
N ASN A 110 -23.33 -0.06 11.89
CA ASN A 110 -24.78 0.02 11.83
C ASN A 110 -25.21 0.46 10.42
N SER A 111 -26.10 -0.32 9.80
CA SER A 111 -26.57 -0.10 8.42
C SER A 111 -27.10 1.31 8.19
N ASP A 112 -27.68 1.94 9.21
CA ASP A 112 -28.24 3.29 9.12
C ASP A 112 -27.12 4.35 9.06
N ILE A 113 -26.05 4.15 9.84
CA ILE A 113 -24.86 5.02 9.82
C ILE A 113 -24.14 4.92 8.48
N GLN A 114 -24.04 3.72 7.89
CA GLN A 114 -23.45 3.55 6.55
C GLN A 114 -24.24 4.32 5.47
N LYS A 115 -25.58 4.27 5.53
CA LYS A 115 -26.45 4.99 4.59
C LYS A 115 -26.29 6.50 4.72
N LEU A 116 -26.33 7.02 5.95
CA LEU A 116 -26.13 8.45 6.21
C LEU A 116 -24.78 8.95 5.71
N TYR A 117 -23.72 8.18 5.96
CA TYR A 117 -22.38 8.52 5.46
C TYR A 117 -22.32 8.52 3.94
N PHE A 118 -22.89 7.50 3.30
CA PHE A 118 -22.96 7.42 1.85
C PHE A 118 -23.70 8.63 1.25
N GLU A 119 -24.86 8.98 1.80
CA GLU A 119 -25.65 10.13 1.36
C GLU A 119 -24.89 11.46 1.50
N ALA A 120 -24.25 11.68 2.66
CA ALA A 120 -23.42 12.86 2.89
C ALA A 120 -22.30 12.99 1.85
N VAL A 121 -21.60 11.88 1.53
CA VAL A 121 -20.54 11.87 0.52
C VAL A 121 -21.09 12.18 -0.88
N GLN A 122 -22.27 11.68 -1.25
CA GLN A 122 -22.88 11.98 -2.56
C GLN A 122 -23.30 13.46 -2.67
N LEU A 123 -23.85 14.03 -1.60
CA LEU A 123 -24.18 15.45 -1.53
C LEU A 123 -22.93 16.32 -1.71
N LEU A 124 -21.84 16.00 -1.01
CA LEU A 124 -20.58 16.73 -1.11
C LEU A 124 -19.99 16.67 -2.54
N LYS A 125 -20.00 15.48 -3.16
CA LYS A 125 -19.55 15.31 -4.55
C LYS A 125 -20.38 16.14 -5.54
N THR A 126 -21.69 16.20 -5.32
CA THR A 126 -22.61 16.96 -6.18
C THR A 126 -22.32 18.45 -6.10
N ARG A 127 -22.10 18.98 -4.88
CA ARG A 127 -21.75 20.39 -4.67
C ARG A 127 -20.42 20.77 -5.33
N LEU A 128 -19.37 19.98 -5.10
CA LEU A 128 -18.06 20.21 -5.70
C LEU A 128 -18.10 20.22 -7.23
N LYS A 129 -18.95 19.38 -7.84
CA LYS A 129 -19.12 19.35 -9.30
C LYS A 129 -19.90 20.56 -9.83
N GLY A 130 -20.77 21.14 -9.02
CA GLY A 130 -21.51 22.37 -9.35
C GLY A 130 -20.64 23.62 -9.34
N GLU A 131 -19.68 23.71 -8.41
CA GLU A 131 -18.78 24.86 -8.25
C GLU A 131 -17.70 24.96 -9.34
N SER A 132 -17.40 23.87 -10.06
CA SER A 132 -16.44 23.85 -11.18
C SER A 132 -16.95 24.48 -12.50
N LYS A 133 -18.11 25.15 -12.48
CA LYS A 133 -18.77 25.73 -13.66
C LYS A 133 -18.96 27.26 -13.61
N GLU A 134 -18.42 27.95 -12.61
CA GLU A 134 -18.39 29.42 -12.56
C GLU A 134 -17.01 30.00 -12.89
#